data_AF-A0A0K2RD69-F1
#
_entry.id   AF-A0A0K2RD69-F1
#
_cell.length_a   1.000
_cell.length_b   1.000
_cell.length_c   1.000
_cell.angle_alpha   90.00
_cell.angle_beta   90.00
_cell.angle_gamma   90.00
#
_symmetry.space_group_name_H-M   'P 1'
#
loop_
_entity.id
_entity.type
_entity.pdbx_description
1 polymer ?
#
loop_
_entity_poly.entity_id
_entity_poly.type
_entity_poly.pdbx_seq_one_letter_code
_entity_poly.pdbx_strand_id
1 'polypeptide(L)'
;MVSARRDGLLERLRRRDIELTLLWDYPWERIEDEDLNLVPLMKDPTMLLVPRDHPVAALRSVRIDALSDQQWIVRDEHPVADVLRRVCRDAGFEPAIAFAANDYQETQGMVAAGIGIALARGSP
;
A
#
# COMPACT_ATOMS: atom_id res chain seq x y z
N MET A 1 7.70 14.53 18.14
CA MET A 1 7.42 13.82 16.87
C MET A 1 6.05 14.27 16.39
N VAL A 2 5.96 14.96 15.25
CA VAL A 2 4.70 15.45 14.68
C VAL A 2 4.28 14.52 13.56
N SER A 3 3.01 14.13 13.53
CA SER A 3 2.42 13.36 12.43
C SER A 3 1.41 14.23 11.69
N ALA A 4 1.50 14.25 10.37
CA ALA A 4 0.57 14.94 9.48
C ALA A 4 0.57 14.24 8.12
N ARG A 5 -0.41 14.55 7.27
CA ARG A 5 -0.40 14.13 5.85
C ARG A 5 0.77 14.80 5.12
N ARG A 6 1.17 14.21 3.98
CA ARG A 6 2.32 14.64 3.17
C ARG A 6 2.39 16.16 3.00
N ASP A 7 1.33 16.77 2.50
CA ASP A 7 1.34 18.20 2.16
C ASP A 7 1.55 19.09 3.38
N GLY A 8 0.99 18.70 4.53
CA GLY A 8 1.20 19.41 5.80
C GLY A 8 2.61 19.26 6.35
N LEU A 9 3.28 18.12 6.12
CA LEU A 9 4.69 17.93 6.47
C LEU A 9 5.61 18.77 5.58
N LEU A 10 5.31 18.83 4.27
CA LEU A 10 6.06 19.65 3.31
C LEU A 10 5.92 21.15 3.61
N GLU A 11 4.71 21.62 3.93
CA GLU A 11 4.50 23.02 4.32
C GLU A 11 5.32 23.39 5.56
N ARG A 12 5.34 22.51 6.58
CA ARG A 12 6.11 22.74 7.81
C ARG A 12 7.62 22.78 7.57
N LEU A 13 8.16 21.95 6.67
CA LEU A 13 9.56 22.04 6.24
C LEU A 13 9.85 23.39 5.57
N ARG A 14 9.00 23.81 4.63
CA ARG A 14 9.16 25.09 3.92
C ARG A 14 9.10 26.29 4.86
N ARG A 15 8.22 26.23 5.87
CA ARG A 15 8.10 27.26 6.92
C ARG A 15 9.19 27.18 7.99
N ARG A 16 10.05 26.14 7.96
CA ARG A 16 11.08 25.83 8.95
C ARG A 16 10.53 25.58 10.35
N ASP A 17 9.29 25.08 10.45
CA ASP A 17 8.70 24.62 11.70
C ASP A 17 9.28 23.26 12.14
N ILE A 18 9.87 22.52 11.19
CA ILE A 18 10.62 21.27 11.39
C ILE A 18 11.85 21.29 10.48
N GLU A 19 12.96 20.65 10.88
CA GLU A 19 14.16 20.53 10.04
C GLU A 19 14.23 19.23 9.21
N LEU A 20 13.51 18.17 9.64
CA LEU A 20 13.52 16.86 9.01
C LEU A 20 12.14 16.21 9.05
N THR A 21 11.78 15.47 8.00
CA THR A 21 10.56 14.66 7.96
C THR A 21 10.79 13.34 7.22
N LEU A 22 9.96 12.34 7.49
CA LEU A 22 9.93 11.05 6.80
C LEU A 22 8.69 10.99 5.92
N LEU A 23 8.88 10.67 4.64
CA LEU A 23 7.80 10.59 3.65
C LEU A 23 7.90 9.28 2.87
N TRP A 24 6.77 8.88 2.30
CA TRP A 24 6.73 7.86 1.27
C TRP A 24 6.72 8.52 -0.10
N ASP A 25 7.50 7.96 -1.00
CA ASP A 25 7.59 8.36 -2.39
C ASP A 25 7.06 7.22 -3.26
N TYR A 26 6.15 7.54 -4.18
CA TYR A 26 5.53 6.57 -5.07
C TYR A 26 5.89 6.86 -6.52
N PRO A 27 6.07 5.83 -7.39
CA PRO A 27 6.44 6.06 -8.79
C PRO A 27 5.49 6.97 -9.58
N TRP A 28 4.22 7.05 -9.17
CA TRP A 28 3.19 7.87 -9.81
C TRP A 28 2.93 9.20 -9.12
N GLU A 29 3.57 9.44 -7.98
CA GLU A 29 3.42 10.67 -7.20
C GLU A 29 4.77 11.03 -6.59
N ARG A 30 5.74 11.26 -7.47
CA ARG A 30 7.11 11.56 -7.07
C ARG A 30 7.18 12.90 -6.37
N ILE A 31 7.98 12.98 -5.32
CA ILE A 31 8.32 14.27 -4.72
C ILE A 31 9.36 14.96 -5.61
N GLU A 32 8.92 15.98 -6.32
CA GLU A 32 9.74 16.84 -7.16
C GLU A 32 9.73 18.24 -6.55
N ASP A 33 10.71 18.53 -5.69
CA ASP A 33 10.87 19.82 -5.03
C ASP A 33 12.37 20.15 -4.96
N GLU A 34 12.79 21.16 -5.74
CA GLU A 34 14.19 21.58 -5.85
C GLU A 34 14.72 22.21 -4.55
N ASP A 35 13.82 22.71 -3.68
CA ASP A 35 14.19 23.29 -2.39
C ASP A 35 14.42 22.22 -1.30
N LEU A 36 14.15 20.94 -1.61
CA LEU A 36 14.27 19.82 -0.68
C LEU A 36 15.42 18.88 -1.07
N ASN A 37 16.24 18.52 -0.08
CA ASN A 37 17.18 17.42 -0.22
C ASN A 37 16.50 16.10 0.15
N LEU A 38 16.31 15.21 -0.83
CA LEU A 38 15.68 13.91 -0.64
C LEU A 38 16.74 12.80 -0.53
N VAL A 39 16.73 12.07 0.59
CA VAL A 39 17.64 10.94 0.83
C VAL A 39 16.82 9.65 0.89
N PRO A 40 17.01 8.70 -0.05
CA PRO A 40 16.36 7.40 0.01
C PRO A 40 16.82 6.62 1.25
N LEU A 41 15.89 6.26 2.14
CA LEU A 41 16.21 5.50 3.35
C LEU A 41 16.08 3.99 3.13
N MET A 42 14.93 3.56 2.63
CA MET A 42 14.67 2.14 2.37
C MET A 42 13.57 1.97 1.32
N LYS A 43 13.52 0.75 0.76
CA LYS A 43 12.35 0.28 0.01
C LYS A 43 11.47 -0.52 0.96
N ASP A 44 10.19 -0.25 0.93
CA ASP A 44 9.20 -0.98 1.72
C ASP A 44 8.17 -1.57 0.73
N PRO A 45 8.34 -2.86 0.38
CA PRO A 45 7.55 -3.50 -0.66
C PRO A 45 6.11 -3.76 -0.20
N THR A 46 5.17 -3.54 -1.11
CA THR A 46 3.81 -4.04 -0.95
C THR A 46 3.80 -5.54 -1.23
N MET A 47 3.31 -6.31 -0.28
CA MET A 47 3.22 -7.76 -0.31
C MET A 47 1.78 -8.20 -0.53
N LEU A 48 1.60 -9.31 -1.24
CA LEU A 48 0.32 -9.98 -1.38
C LEU A 48 0.10 -10.92 -0.18
N LEU A 49 -1.01 -10.74 0.51
CA LEU A 49 -1.49 -11.65 1.55
C LEU A 49 -2.54 -12.59 0.95
N VAL A 50 -2.33 -13.88 1.14
CA VAL A 50 -3.25 -14.94 0.72
C VAL A 50 -3.45 -15.95 1.85
N PRO A 51 -4.58 -16.68 1.85
CA PRO A 51 -4.75 -17.83 2.73
C PRO A 51 -3.62 -18.85 2.55
N ARG A 52 -3.25 -19.56 3.62
CA ARG A 52 -2.13 -20.52 3.61
C ARG A 52 -2.26 -21.59 2.51
N ASP A 53 -3.49 -22.05 2.29
CA ASP A 53 -3.80 -23.11 1.33
C ASP A 53 -4.18 -22.55 -0.06
N HIS A 54 -4.03 -21.25 -0.28
CA HIS A 54 -4.31 -20.64 -1.58
C HIS A 54 -3.30 -21.13 -2.63
N PRO A 55 -3.72 -21.47 -3.87
CA PRO A 55 -2.82 -22.03 -4.89
C PRO A 55 -1.57 -21.18 -5.17
N VAL A 56 -1.70 -19.86 -5.10
CA VAL A 56 -0.58 -18.93 -5.34
C VAL A 56 0.37 -18.79 -4.14
N ALA A 57 0.02 -19.31 -2.96
CA ALA A 57 0.88 -19.26 -1.77
C ALA A 57 2.18 -20.07 -1.95
N ALA A 58 2.16 -21.07 -2.84
CA ALA A 58 3.34 -21.85 -3.20
C ALA A 58 4.24 -21.16 -4.24
N LEU A 59 3.78 -20.06 -4.83
CA LEU A 59 4.50 -19.35 -5.89
C LEU A 59 5.39 -18.26 -5.29
N ARG A 60 6.57 -18.06 -5.90
CA ARG A 60 7.46 -16.94 -5.54
C ARG A 60 6.93 -15.57 -5.98
N SER A 61 6.12 -15.55 -7.03
CA SER A 61 5.54 -14.35 -7.61
C SER A 61 4.29 -14.72 -8.39
N VAL A 62 3.32 -13.82 -8.44
CA VAL A 62 2.10 -13.96 -9.25
C VAL A 62 1.87 -12.68 -10.05
N ARG A 63 1.35 -12.81 -11.26
CA ARG A 63 0.91 -11.65 -12.04
C ARG A 63 -0.42 -11.16 -11.50
N ILE A 64 -0.61 -9.85 -11.43
CA ILE A 64 -1.83 -9.25 -10.90
C ILE A 64 -3.08 -9.66 -11.71
N ASP A 65 -2.96 -9.86 -13.03
CA ASP A 65 -4.05 -10.31 -13.90
C ASP A 65 -4.58 -11.72 -13.56
N ALA A 66 -3.74 -12.60 -13.01
CA ALA A 66 -4.16 -13.92 -12.54
C ALA A 66 -5.02 -13.85 -11.26
N LEU A 67 -5.17 -12.65 -10.68
CA LEU A 67 -5.97 -12.37 -9.50
C LEU A 67 -7.26 -11.60 -9.84
N SER A 68 -7.63 -11.50 -11.13
CA SER A 68 -8.84 -10.78 -11.57
C SER A 68 -10.12 -11.29 -10.94
N ASP A 69 -10.19 -12.60 -10.69
CA ASP A 69 -11.39 -13.27 -10.18
C ASP A 69 -11.41 -13.36 -8.65
N GLN A 70 -10.40 -12.79 -7.98
CA GLN A 70 -10.25 -12.86 -6.53
C GLN A 70 -11.06 -11.77 -5.83
N GLN A 71 -11.50 -12.10 -4.61
CA GLN A 71 -12.15 -11.16 -3.70
C GLN A 71 -11.09 -10.46 -2.84
N TRP A 72 -11.13 -9.13 -2.82
CA TRP A 72 -10.14 -8.30 -2.14
C TRP A 72 -10.67 -7.76 -0.81
N ILE A 73 -9.80 -7.79 0.20
CA ILE A 73 -9.94 -7.09 1.45
C ILE A 73 -9.06 -5.85 1.37
N VAL A 74 -9.64 -4.68 1.64
CA VAL A 74 -8.93 -3.40 1.55
C VAL A 74 -9.07 -2.66 2.86
N ARG A 75 -8.01 -1.97 3.28
CA ARG A 75 -8.11 -0.96 4.31
C ARG A 75 -8.46 0.37 3.64
N ASP A 76 -9.72 0.79 3.76
CA ASP A 76 -10.16 2.07 3.19
C ASP A 76 -9.41 3.24 3.84
N GLU A 77 -9.27 4.33 3.08
CA GLU A 77 -8.49 5.53 3.44
C GLU A 77 -6.98 5.30 3.66
N HIS A 78 -6.46 4.12 3.31
CA HIS A 78 -5.03 3.83 3.33
C HIS A 78 -4.42 3.85 1.92
N PRO A 79 -3.18 4.35 1.73
CA PRO A 79 -2.53 4.41 0.40
C PRO A 79 -2.48 3.08 -0.36
N VAL A 80 -2.55 1.95 0.36
CA VAL A 80 -2.56 0.61 -0.25
C VAL A 80 -3.81 0.35 -1.12
N ALA A 81 -4.94 1.01 -0.82
CA ALA A 81 -6.15 0.92 -1.62
C ALA A 81 -5.93 1.51 -3.02
N ASP A 82 -5.25 2.65 -3.10
CA ASP A 82 -4.93 3.30 -4.37
C ASP A 82 -3.89 2.52 -5.17
N VAL A 83 -2.90 1.93 -4.48
CA VAL A 83 -1.96 0.98 -5.09
C VAL A 83 -2.72 -0.16 -5.75
N LEU A 84 -3.64 -0.81 -5.03
CA LEU A 84 -4.43 -1.94 -5.56
C LEU A 84 -5.22 -1.53 -6.80
N ARG A 85 -6.02 -0.46 -6.70
CA ARG A 85 -6.85 0.02 -7.82
C ARG A 85 -5.99 0.32 -9.05
N ARG A 86 -4.82 0.94 -8.86
CA ARG A 86 -3.93 1.30 -9.96
C ARG A 86 -3.31 0.07 -10.62
N VAL A 87 -2.78 -0.88 -9.85
CA VAL A 87 -2.16 -2.09 -10.44
C VAL A 87 -3.19 -2.99 -11.14
N CYS A 88 -4.41 -3.09 -10.62
CA CYS A 88 -5.50 -3.82 -11.29
C CYS A 88 -5.89 -3.14 -12.60
N ARG A 89 -6.07 -1.81 -12.57
CA ARG A 89 -6.42 -1.03 -13.75
C ARG A 89 -5.36 -1.09 -14.84
N ASP A 90 -4.09 -0.99 -14.46
CA ASP A 90 -2.95 -1.13 -15.38
C ASP A 90 -2.92 -2.53 -16.01
N ALA A 91 -3.48 -3.55 -15.34
CA ALA A 91 -3.66 -4.90 -15.85
C ALA A 91 -5.01 -5.16 -16.55
N GLY A 92 -5.85 -4.13 -16.69
CA GLY A 92 -7.10 -4.18 -17.46
C GLY A 92 -8.33 -4.65 -16.69
N PHE A 93 -8.31 -4.66 -15.35
CA PHE A 93 -9.48 -5.01 -14.54
C PHE A 93 -9.66 -4.09 -13.32
N GLU A 94 -10.82 -4.13 -12.68
CA GLU A 94 -11.08 -3.44 -11.41
C GLU A 94 -11.22 -4.49 -10.29
N PRO A 95 -10.63 -4.28 -9.10
CA PRO A 95 -10.65 -5.27 -8.03
C PRO A 95 -12.06 -5.42 -7.44
N ALA A 96 -12.53 -6.66 -7.26
CA ALA A 96 -13.76 -6.93 -6.54
C ALA A 96 -13.52 -6.82 -5.03
N ILE A 97 -13.97 -5.72 -4.42
CA ILE A 97 -13.81 -5.49 -2.98
C ILE A 97 -14.93 -6.20 -2.22
N ALA A 98 -14.59 -7.24 -1.47
CA ALA A 98 -15.54 -7.97 -0.62
C ALA A 98 -15.69 -7.35 0.77
N PHE A 99 -14.60 -6.80 1.32
CA PHE A 99 -14.58 -6.24 2.66
C PHE A 99 -13.65 -5.02 2.77
N ALA A 100 -14.11 -4.03 3.54
CA ALA A 100 -13.30 -2.94 4.05
C ALA A 100 -12.90 -3.25 5.50
N ALA A 101 -11.61 -3.43 5.77
CA ALA A 101 -11.07 -3.67 7.10
C ALA A 101 -10.65 -2.35 7.76
N ASN A 102 -10.76 -2.26 9.09
CA ASN A 102 -10.42 -1.07 9.87
C ASN A 102 -8.89 -0.95 10.06
N ASP A 103 -8.21 -2.08 10.23
CA ASP A 103 -6.77 -2.13 10.47
C ASP A 103 -6.08 -3.35 9.84
N TYR A 104 -4.76 -3.43 10.03
CA TYR A 104 -3.93 -4.52 9.50
C TYR A 104 -4.18 -5.85 10.20
N GLN A 105 -4.48 -5.87 11.50
CA GLN A 105 -4.74 -7.10 12.23
C GLN A 105 -6.03 -7.74 11.76
N GLU A 106 -7.07 -6.93 11.55
CA GLU A 106 -8.34 -7.36 10.98
C GLU A 106 -8.14 -7.88 9.55
N THR A 107 -7.40 -7.14 8.71
CA THR A 107 -7.06 -7.58 7.35
C THR A 107 -6.38 -8.96 7.37
N GLN A 108 -5.36 -9.14 8.20
CA GLN A 108 -4.62 -10.41 8.32
C GLN A 108 -5.52 -11.54 8.82
N GLY A 109 -6.39 -11.28 9.81
CA GLY A 109 -7.33 -12.26 10.33
C GLY A 109 -8.34 -12.72 9.28
N MET A 110 -8.89 -11.79 8.49
CA MET A 110 -9.82 -12.11 7.41
C MET A 110 -9.15 -12.91 6.28
N VAL A 111 -7.91 -12.57 5.91
CA VAL A 111 -7.13 -13.35 4.94
C VAL A 111 -6.85 -14.75 5.49
N ALA A 112 -6.43 -14.87 6.75
CA ALA A 112 -6.17 -16.17 7.38
C ALA A 112 -7.43 -17.05 7.46
N ALA A 113 -8.60 -16.44 7.60
CA ALA A 113 -9.90 -17.12 7.59
C ALA A 113 -10.40 -17.49 6.18
N GLY A 114 -9.70 -17.12 5.11
CA GLY A 114 -10.10 -17.47 3.74
C GLY A 114 -11.16 -16.58 3.12
N ILE A 115 -11.44 -15.41 3.70
CA ILE A 115 -12.51 -14.50 3.23
C ILE A 115 -12.11 -13.81 1.91
N GLY A 116 -10.83 -13.57 1.71
CA GLY A 116 -10.29 -12.94 0.51
C GLY A 116 -8.77 -12.79 0.57
N ILE A 117 -8.24 -12.02 -0.36
CA ILE A 117 -6.82 -11.67 -0.45
C ILE A 117 -6.62 -10.17 -0.18
N ALA A 118 -5.41 -9.75 0.17
CA ALA A 118 -5.13 -8.35 0.46
C ALA A 118 -3.74 -7.92 0.01
N LEU A 119 -3.56 -6.61 -0.19
CA LEU A 119 -2.24 -6.00 -0.24
C LEU A 119 -1.91 -5.42 1.15
N ALA A 120 -0.69 -5.65 1.62
CA ALA A 120 -0.19 -5.08 2.86
C ALA A 120 1.26 -4.61 2.70
N ARG A 121 1.72 -3.72 3.59
CA ARG A 121 3.15 -3.40 3.66
C ARG A 121 3.87 -4.55 4.35
N GLY A 122 4.98 -5.01 3.77
CA GLY A 122 5.83 -6.00 4.41
C GLY A 122 6.54 -5.35 5.59
N SER A 123 6.02 -5.49 6.81
CA SER A 123 6.90 -5.30 7.97
C SER A 123 7.87 -6.49 8.03
N PRO A 124 9.16 -6.27 8.35
CA PRO A 124 9.99 -7.35 8.86
C PRO A 124 9.43 -7.93 10.17
#